data_AF-A0AA39CIE6-F1
#
_entry.id   AF-A0AA39CIE6-F1
#
_cell.length_a   1.000
_cell.length_b   1.000
_cell.length_c   1.000
_cell.angle_alpha   90.00
_cell.angle_beta   90.00
_cell.angle_gamma   90.00
#
_symmetry.space_group_name_H-M   'P 1'
#
loop_
_entity.id
_entity.type
_entity.pdbx_description
1 polymer ?
#
loop_
_entity_poly.entity_id
_entity_poly.type
_entity_poly.pdbx_seq_one_letter_code
_entity_poly.pdbx_strand_id
1 'polypeptide(L)'
;MDETKPPTPLSQRFTLELEFVLCLSNPQYLQYLAVTHPHLLSKPTASRNLAEEDDSDADRFVRYLKYLYRYWRTPRYVQYLAHPGATLRNLELLQQEQFRKDLIRPDVIAGLFETNEPPSATTNGEDKQKASEQPGTAGDAENSGG
;
A
#
# COMPACT_ATOMS: atom_id res chain seq x y z
N MET A 1 -25.09 -11.14 32.96
CA MET A 1 -23.96 -10.61 32.19
C MET A 1 -22.72 -11.10 32.92
N ASP A 2 -22.02 -12.08 32.36
CA ASP A 2 -20.87 -12.72 33.00
C ASP A 2 -19.60 -12.10 32.42
N GLU A 3 -19.05 -11.13 33.15
CA GLU A 3 -18.01 -10.20 32.69
C GLU A 3 -16.74 -10.33 33.53
N THR A 4 -16.35 -11.56 33.89
CA THR A 4 -15.17 -11.80 34.75
C THR A 4 -14.19 -12.86 34.24
N LYS A 5 -14.40 -13.44 33.05
CA LYS A 5 -13.39 -14.32 32.44
C LYS A 5 -12.48 -13.50 31.53
N PRO A 6 -11.14 -13.46 31.76
CA PRO A 6 -10.24 -12.80 30.84
C PRO A 6 -10.44 -13.42 29.43
N PRO A 7 -10.40 -12.61 28.37
CA PRO A 7 -10.53 -13.11 27.01
C PRO A 7 -9.51 -14.24 26.84
N THR A 8 -9.98 -15.36 26.31
CA THR A 8 -9.15 -16.55 26.15
C THR A 8 -7.92 -16.14 25.35
N PRO A 9 -6.70 -16.36 25.86
CA PRO A 9 -5.52 -15.92 25.15
C PRO A 9 -5.50 -16.61 23.79
N LEU A 10 -5.35 -15.79 22.74
CA LEU A 10 -5.16 -16.29 21.39
C LEU A 10 -3.90 -17.16 21.38
N SER A 11 -3.86 -18.19 20.52
CA SER A 11 -2.72 -19.08 20.48
C SER A 11 -1.44 -18.29 20.16
N GLN A 12 -0.31 -18.65 20.78
CA GLN A 12 0.96 -17.93 20.57
C GLN A 12 1.32 -17.79 19.08
N ARG A 13 1.10 -18.87 18.30
CA ARG A 13 1.30 -18.85 16.84
C ARG A 13 0.40 -17.82 16.16
N PHE A 14 -0.88 -17.75 16.53
CA PHE A 14 -1.80 -16.78 15.97
C PHE A 14 -1.35 -15.35 16.26
N THR A 15 -0.94 -15.06 17.50
CA THR A 15 -0.46 -13.73 17.88
C THR A 15 0.77 -13.32 17.08
N LEU A 16 1.76 -14.21 16.93
CA LEU A 16 2.96 -13.94 16.13
C LEU A 16 2.64 -13.72 14.65
N GLU A 17 1.76 -14.56 14.07
CA GLU A 17 1.32 -14.40 12.68
C GLU A 17 0.56 -13.08 12.49
N LEU A 18 -0.28 -12.68 13.45
CA LEU A 18 -1.03 -11.44 13.43
C LEU A 18 -0.11 -10.22 13.48
N GLU A 19 0.77 -10.15 14.47
CA GLU A 19 1.73 -9.05 14.62
C GLU A 19 2.60 -8.91 13.37
N PHE A 20 3.10 -10.03 12.85
CA PHE A 20 3.87 -10.04 11.61
C PHE A 20 3.08 -9.47 10.42
N VAL A 21 1.84 -9.90 10.25
CA VAL A 21 0.96 -9.45 9.16
C VAL A 21 0.58 -7.98 9.30
N LEU A 22 0.38 -7.49 10.52
CA LEU A 22 0.18 -6.08 10.79
C LEU A 22 1.43 -5.26 10.42
N CYS A 23 2.64 -5.76 10.69
CA CYS A 23 3.88 -5.11 10.24
C CYS A 23 3.98 -5.02 8.70
N LEU A 24 3.49 -6.02 7.96
CA LEU A 24 3.46 -5.99 6.48
C LEU A 24 2.52 -4.92 5.90
N SER A 25 1.61 -4.35 6.71
CA SER A 25 0.78 -3.22 6.28
C SER A 25 1.59 -1.92 6.17
N ASN A 26 2.72 -1.81 6.88
CA ASN A 26 3.56 -0.62 6.88
C ASN A 26 4.58 -0.66 5.72
N PRO A 27 4.51 0.27 4.75
CA PRO A 27 5.45 0.32 3.63
C PRO A 27 6.93 0.45 4.04
N GLN A 28 7.23 1.16 5.15
CA GLN A 28 8.61 1.29 5.64
C GLN A 28 9.17 -0.03 6.13
N TYR A 29 8.34 -0.89 6.72
CA TYR A 29 8.79 -2.20 7.17
C TYR A 29 9.10 -3.11 5.97
N LEU A 30 8.31 -3.02 4.90
CA LEU A 30 8.60 -3.74 3.65
C LEU A 30 9.92 -3.28 3.03
N GLN A 31 10.17 -1.97 3.01
CA GLN A 31 11.45 -1.42 2.55
C GLN A 31 12.61 -1.91 3.42
N TYR A 32 12.44 -1.88 4.74
CA TYR A 32 13.44 -2.39 5.68
C TYR A 32 13.81 -3.84 5.36
N LEU A 33 12.81 -4.73 5.20
CA LEU A 33 13.04 -6.13 4.83
C LEU A 33 13.81 -6.26 3.51
N ALA A 34 13.52 -5.41 2.53
CA ALA A 34 14.21 -5.45 1.23
C ALA A 34 15.68 -5.04 1.31
N VAL A 35 16.01 -4.10 2.20
CA VAL A 35 17.39 -3.64 2.40
C VAL A 35 18.18 -4.59 3.30
N THR A 36 17.60 -5.07 4.40
CA THR A 36 18.31 -5.89 5.39
C THR A 36 18.33 -7.37 5.07
N HIS A 37 17.30 -7.89 4.40
CA HIS A 37 17.14 -9.30 4.08
C HIS A 37 16.82 -9.53 2.59
N PRO A 38 17.67 -9.08 1.65
CA PRO A 38 17.38 -9.20 0.22
C PRO A 38 17.25 -10.66 -0.25
N HIS A 39 18.00 -11.58 0.37
CA HIS A 39 17.94 -13.03 0.09
C HIS A 39 16.62 -13.69 0.52
N LEU A 40 15.88 -13.06 1.43
CA LEU A 40 14.55 -13.52 1.88
C LEU A 40 13.45 -13.11 0.89
N LEU A 41 13.61 -11.98 0.22
CA LEU A 41 12.61 -11.47 -0.73
C LEU A 41 12.86 -11.93 -2.17
N SER A 42 14.12 -12.04 -2.58
CA SER A 42 14.50 -12.34 -3.96
C SER A 42 15.66 -13.33 -4.03
N LYS A 43 15.61 -14.21 -5.04
CA LYS A 43 16.71 -15.13 -5.32
C LYS A 43 17.92 -14.33 -5.82
N PRO A 44 19.13 -14.57 -5.27
CA PRO A 44 20.33 -13.95 -5.81
C PRO A 44 20.54 -14.43 -7.25
N THR A 45 20.79 -13.48 -8.16
CA THR A 45 20.94 -13.72 -9.60
C THR A 45 22.05 -14.73 -9.92
N ALA A 46 23.01 -14.89 -9.02
CA ALA A 46 24.13 -15.81 -9.14
C ALA A 46 23.78 -17.29 -8.90
N SER A 47 22.65 -17.62 -8.26
CA SER A 47 22.27 -19.02 -7.99
C SER A 47 21.28 -19.59 -9.00
N ARG A 48 21.18 -19.00 -10.20
CA ARG A 48 20.35 -19.49 -11.32
C ARG A 48 20.94 -20.76 -11.96
N ASN A 49 21.38 -21.72 -11.14
CA ASN A 49 21.75 -23.05 -11.60
C ASN A 49 20.51 -23.93 -11.58
N LEU A 50 20.16 -24.44 -12.76
CA LEU A 50 19.02 -25.33 -12.99
C LEU A 50 19.36 -26.72 -12.43
N ALA A 51 18.74 -27.15 -11.33
CA ALA A 51 18.39 -28.57 -11.09
C ALA A 51 17.86 -28.84 -9.68
N GLU A 52 18.25 -28.07 -8.66
CA GLU A 52 17.86 -28.40 -7.28
C GLU A 52 16.50 -27.81 -6.94
N GLU A 53 15.63 -28.62 -6.32
CA GLU A 53 14.26 -28.26 -5.96
C GLU A 53 14.18 -26.90 -5.26
N ASP A 54 13.13 -26.15 -5.61
CA ASP A 54 12.85 -24.74 -5.29
C ASP A 54 12.71 -24.46 -3.77
N ASP A 55 13.77 -24.69 -3.00
CA ASP A 55 13.83 -24.67 -1.53
C ASP A 55 14.73 -23.55 -0.97
N SER A 56 14.88 -22.46 -1.74
CA SER A 56 15.57 -21.27 -1.25
C SER A 56 14.75 -20.59 -0.14
N ASP A 57 15.41 -19.78 0.69
CA ASP A 57 14.72 -18.99 1.72
C ASP A 57 13.67 -18.06 1.11
N ALA A 58 13.94 -17.50 -0.08
CA ALA A 58 12.96 -16.74 -0.84
C ALA A 58 11.71 -17.57 -1.22
N ASP A 59 11.88 -18.82 -1.66
CA ASP A 59 10.75 -19.69 -2.00
C ASP A 59 9.93 -20.06 -0.77
N ARG A 60 10.61 -20.43 0.33
CA ARG A 60 9.97 -20.71 1.62
C ARG A 60 9.17 -19.51 2.11
N PHE A 61 9.75 -18.32 2.00
CA PHE A 61 9.10 -17.07 2.39
C PHE A 61 7.88 -16.77 1.53
N VAL A 62 7.98 -16.89 0.20
CA VAL A 62 6.84 -16.68 -0.71
C VAL A 62 5.69 -17.66 -0.42
N ARG A 63 5.99 -18.94 -0.16
CA ARG A 63 4.99 -19.93 0.26
C ARG A 63 4.32 -19.54 1.57
N TYR A 64 5.10 -19.02 2.53
CA TYR A 64 4.58 -18.53 3.80
C TYR A 64 3.67 -17.31 3.62
N LEU A 65 4.07 -16.32 2.81
CA LEU A 65 3.22 -15.17 2.47
C LEU A 65 1.92 -15.59 1.78
N LYS A 66 1.96 -16.60 0.91
CA LYS A 66 0.78 -17.17 0.26
C LYS A 66 -0.17 -17.83 1.26
N TYR A 67 0.38 -18.54 2.25
CA TYR A 67 -0.38 -19.06 3.38
C TYR A 67 -1.07 -17.91 4.15
N LEU A 68 -0.32 -16.86 4.51
CA LEU A 68 -0.86 -15.72 5.24
C LEU A 68 -1.98 -15.02 4.45
N TYR A 69 -1.78 -14.74 3.17
CA TYR A 69 -2.81 -14.11 2.32
C TYR A 69 -4.12 -14.92 2.31
N ARG A 70 -4.04 -16.24 2.14
CA ARG A 70 -5.23 -17.12 2.14
C ARG A 70 -5.89 -17.18 3.51
N TYR A 71 -5.09 -17.29 4.57
CA TYR A 71 -5.57 -17.40 5.93
C TYR A 71 -6.32 -16.12 6.35
N TRP A 72 -5.66 -14.96 6.24
CA TRP A 72 -6.19 -13.67 6.71
C TRP A 72 -7.30 -13.09 5.83
N ARG A 73 -7.45 -13.54 4.57
CA ARG A 73 -8.58 -13.18 3.71
C ARG A 73 -9.90 -13.86 4.14
N THR A 74 -9.84 -14.88 4.98
CA THR A 74 -11.05 -15.57 5.45
C THR A 74 -11.85 -14.62 6.37
N PRO A 75 -13.19 -14.51 6.23
CA PRO A 75 -14.02 -13.58 7.01
C PRO A 75 -13.87 -13.71 8.53
N ARG A 76 -13.59 -14.91 9.02
CA ARG A 76 -13.35 -15.19 10.44
C ARG A 76 -12.07 -14.54 10.99
N TYR A 77 -11.06 -14.34 10.15
CA TYR A 77 -9.74 -13.84 10.56
C TYR A 77 -9.51 -12.38 10.17
N VAL A 78 -10.14 -11.92 9.09
CA VAL A 78 -9.98 -10.54 8.60
C VAL A 78 -10.38 -9.47 9.63
N GLN A 79 -11.31 -9.81 10.54
CA GLN A 79 -11.78 -8.93 11.61
C GLN A 79 -10.69 -8.50 12.61
N TYR A 80 -9.57 -9.22 12.67
CA TYR A 80 -8.45 -8.88 13.54
C TYR A 80 -7.44 -7.93 12.89
N LEU A 81 -7.58 -7.65 11.59
CA LEU A 81 -6.69 -6.72 10.88
C LEU A 81 -7.14 -5.29 11.11
N ALA A 82 -6.22 -4.41 11.53
CA ALA A 82 -6.49 -2.98 11.68
C ALA A 82 -6.86 -2.30 10.36
N HIS A 83 -6.16 -2.68 9.27
CA HIS A 83 -6.37 -2.14 7.92
C HIS A 83 -6.48 -3.28 6.89
N PRO A 84 -7.63 -3.98 6.80
CA PRO A 84 -7.77 -5.15 5.95
C PRO A 84 -7.38 -4.91 4.49
N GLY A 85 -7.76 -3.75 3.92
CA GLY A 85 -7.46 -3.40 2.53
C GLY A 85 -5.96 -3.28 2.26
N ALA A 86 -5.27 -2.44 3.03
CA ALA A 86 -3.82 -2.23 2.91
C ALA A 86 -3.03 -3.52 3.14
N THR A 87 -3.36 -4.27 4.21
CA THR A 87 -2.67 -5.51 4.55
C THR A 87 -2.82 -6.57 3.46
N LEU A 88 -4.06 -6.84 3.02
CA LEU A 88 -4.31 -7.85 2.00
C LEU A 88 -3.72 -7.45 0.64
N ARG A 89 -3.78 -6.17 0.29
CA ARG A 89 -3.14 -5.65 -0.92
C ARG A 89 -1.62 -5.82 -0.89
N ASN A 90 -0.97 -5.43 0.21
CA ASN A 90 0.48 -5.61 0.35
C ASN A 90 0.88 -7.08 0.27
N LEU A 91 0.12 -7.98 0.92
CA LEU A 91 0.33 -9.43 0.82
C LEU A 91 0.17 -9.96 -0.61
N GLU A 92 -0.76 -9.40 -1.39
CA GLU A 92 -0.96 -9.74 -2.80
C GLU A 92 0.18 -9.23 -3.68
N LEU A 93 0.60 -7.97 -3.50
CA LEU A 93 1.75 -7.39 -4.20
C LEU A 93 3.04 -8.14 -3.89
N LEU A 94 3.25 -8.56 -2.64
CA LEU A 94 4.41 -9.35 -2.24
C LEU A 94 4.47 -10.73 -2.92
N GLN A 95 3.39 -11.24 -3.52
CA GLN A 95 3.46 -12.45 -4.35
C GLN A 95 4.20 -12.21 -5.67
N GLN A 96 4.20 -10.96 -6.16
CA GLN A 96 4.85 -10.57 -7.40
C GLN A 96 6.35 -10.43 -7.17
N GLU A 97 7.15 -11.23 -7.88
CA GLU A 97 8.61 -11.19 -7.73
C GLU A 97 9.20 -9.82 -8.09
N GLN A 98 8.65 -9.17 -9.12
CA GLN A 98 9.10 -7.85 -9.54
C GLN A 98 8.92 -6.82 -8.43
N PHE A 99 7.75 -6.80 -7.78
CA PHE A 99 7.48 -5.90 -6.65
C PHE A 99 8.47 -6.13 -5.50
N ARG A 100 8.80 -7.39 -5.16
CA ARG A 100 9.79 -7.70 -4.12
C ARG A 100 11.18 -7.12 -4.41
N LYS A 101 11.59 -7.10 -5.67
CA LYS A 101 12.85 -6.47 -6.10
C LYS A 101 12.78 -4.95 -6.04
N ASP A 102 11.63 -4.40 -6.35
CA ASP A 102 11.42 -2.96 -6.46
C ASP A 102 11.19 -2.27 -5.10
N LEU A 103 10.94 -3.02 -4.01
CA LEU A 103 10.75 -2.49 -2.65
C LEU A 103 11.95 -1.68 -2.10
N ILE A 104 13.14 -1.85 -2.66
CA ILE A 104 14.32 -1.04 -2.31
C ILE A 104 14.14 0.41 -2.77
N ARG A 105 13.33 0.63 -3.82
CA ARG A 105 13.22 1.94 -4.45
C ARG A 105 12.24 2.85 -3.67
N PRO A 106 12.63 4.08 -3.32
CA PRO A 106 11.78 4.99 -2.54
C PRO A 106 10.47 5.40 -3.22
N ASP A 107 10.45 5.49 -4.55
CA ASP A 107 9.26 5.81 -5.36
C ASP A 107 8.15 4.77 -5.20
N VAL A 108 8.52 3.49 -5.17
CA VAL A 108 7.58 2.38 -4.94
C VAL A 108 6.95 2.49 -3.56
N ILE A 109 7.75 2.84 -2.55
CA ILE A 109 7.27 3.00 -1.18
C ILE A 109 6.37 4.22 -1.03
N ALA A 110 6.70 5.34 -1.67
CA ALA A 110 5.82 6.51 -1.73
C ALA A 110 4.45 6.16 -2.32
N GLY A 111 4.43 5.43 -3.45
CA GLY A 111 3.18 4.97 -4.07
C GLY A 111 2.34 4.05 -3.18
N LEU A 112 2.96 3.26 -2.30
CA LEU A 112 2.23 2.43 -1.32
C LEU A 112 1.52 3.27 -0.24
N PHE A 113 2.08 4.43 0.14
CA PHE A 113 1.42 5.34 1.08
C PHE A 113 0.23 6.04 0.44
N GLU A 114 0.39 6.57 -0.76
CA GLU A 114 -0.67 7.28 -1.49
C GLU A 114 -1.89 6.40 -1.74
N THR A 115 -1.67 5.10 -1.93
CA THR A 115 -2.72 4.12 -2.19
C THR A 115 -3.35 3.53 -0.93
N ASN A 116 -2.74 3.73 0.24
CA ASN A 116 -3.31 3.34 1.54
C ASN A 116 -4.16 4.46 2.17
N GLU A 117 -3.97 5.71 1.75
CA GLU A 117 -4.87 6.82 2.10
C GLU A 117 -6.22 6.64 1.40
N PRO A 118 -7.36 6.81 2.11
CA PRO A 118 -8.64 6.97 1.42
C PRO A 118 -8.55 8.19 0.50
N PRO A 119 -9.24 8.19 -0.65
CA PRO A 119 -9.26 9.37 -1.50
C PRO A 119 -9.82 10.53 -0.67
N SER A 120 -8.95 11.44 -0.25
CA SER A 120 -9.38 12.72 0.31
C SER A 120 -10.26 13.36 -0.75
N ALA A 121 -11.54 13.51 -0.43
CA ALA A 121 -12.52 14.17 -1.25
C ALA A 121 -11.97 15.55 -1.63
N THR A 122 -11.40 15.65 -2.83
CA THR A 122 -11.14 16.94 -3.44
C THR A 122 -12.52 17.44 -3.83
N THR A 123 -12.98 18.41 -3.05
CA THR A 123 -14.22 19.15 -3.19
C THR A 123 -14.52 19.48 -4.64
N ASN A 124 -15.68 19.00 -5.11
CA ASN A 124 -16.38 19.59 -6.24
C ASN A 124 -16.61 21.09 -5.92
N GLY A 125 -16.01 21.97 -6.70
CA GLY A 125 -16.45 23.35 -6.88
C GLY A 125 -16.96 23.48 -8.31
N GLU A 126 -18.28 23.42 -8.44
CA GLU A 126 -19.03 23.49 -9.69
C GLU A 126 -18.74 24.76 -10.52
N ASP A 127 -18.62 24.53 -11.82
CA ASP A 127 -18.87 25.46 -12.93
C ASP A 127 -20.19 26.25 -12.75
N LYS A 128 -20.10 27.59 -12.71
CA LYS A 128 -20.96 28.52 -13.50
C LYS A 128 -20.68 29.98 -13.15
N GLN A 129 -20.06 30.72 -14.07
CA GLN A 129 -20.74 31.93 -14.55
C GLN A 129 -20.31 32.31 -15.98
N LYS A 130 -21.33 32.25 -16.84
CA LYS A 130 -21.37 32.58 -18.26
C LYS A 130 -21.48 34.10 -18.42
N ALA A 131 -20.61 34.65 -19.26
CA ALA A 131 -20.71 35.83 -20.14
C ALA A 131 -21.75 36.95 -19.85
N SER A 132 -21.24 38.19 -19.82
CA SER A 132 -21.90 39.42 -20.32
C SER A 132 -20.82 40.52 -20.44
N GLU A 133 -20.32 40.83 -21.64
CA GLU A 133 -20.68 42.03 -22.43
C GLU A 133 -20.09 43.35 -21.88
N GLN A 134 -19.05 43.87 -22.57
CA GLN A 134 -18.76 45.31 -22.68
C GLN A 134 -19.87 45.95 -23.52
N PRO A 135 -20.35 47.19 -23.25
CA PRO A 135 -19.63 48.38 -23.71
C PRO A 135 -19.80 49.69 -22.88
N GLY A 136 -18.80 50.58 -22.98
CA GLY A 136 -18.98 52.03 -23.21
C GLY A 136 -19.26 52.98 -22.04
N THR A 137 -18.27 53.83 -21.71
CA THR A 137 -18.40 55.27 -21.38
C THR A 137 -17.05 55.93 -21.72
N ALA A 138 -16.88 56.67 -22.83
CA ALA A 138 -17.27 58.08 -23.05
C ALA A 138 -16.49 59.08 -22.16
N GLY A 139 -15.81 60.02 -22.82
CA GLY A 139 -14.96 61.09 -22.30
C GLY A 139 -13.86 61.39 -23.33
N ASP A 140 -14.17 62.01 -24.47
CA ASP A 140 -14.17 63.48 -24.71
C ASP A 140 -12.85 64.13 -24.27
N ALA A 141 -12.15 64.98 -25.01
CA ALA A 141 -12.31 65.61 -26.32
C ALA A 141 -11.00 66.38 -26.60
N GLU A 142 -10.79 66.73 -27.88
CA GLU A 142 -9.96 67.84 -28.39
C GLU A 142 -8.43 67.80 -28.11
N ASN A 143 -7.55 68.06 -29.08
CA ASN A 143 -7.57 69.23 -29.94
C ASN A 143 -6.75 69.03 -31.23
N SER A 144 -7.42 69.34 -32.33
CA SER A 144 -7.02 69.82 -33.67
C SER A 144 -5.55 69.82 -34.09
N GLY A 145 -5.35 69.26 -35.29
CA GLY A 145 -4.25 69.60 -36.18
C GLY A 145 -4.44 70.95 -36.89
N GLY A 146 -3.32 71.46 -37.38
CA GLY A 146 -3.16 72.58 -38.30
C GLY A 146 -1.72 72.57 -38.79
#